data_AF-A0A7S0K6U4-F1
#
_entry.id   AF-A0A7S0K6U4-F1
#
_cell.length_a   1.000
_cell.length_b   1.000
_cell.length_c   1.000
_cell.angle_alpha   90.00
_cell.angle_beta   90.00
_cell.angle_gamma   90.00
#
_symmetry.space_group_name_H-M   'P 1'
#
loop_
_entity.id
_entity.type
_entity.pdbx_description
1 polymer ?
#
loop_
_entity_poly.entity_id
_entity_poly.type
_entity_poly.pdbx_seq_one_letter_code
_entity_poly.pdbx_strand_id
1 'polypeptide(L)'
;PGRQEDSHEFLRCLLDAVLLHELRTAGVEETAPQRRGETSLMQSLFGMHHRSQLRCPDCGYCSNTYDAAMDLSLDLTGGISSVDAALHRYAATEKLDDDNRWKCSKCKRAVLARKSMRIRYPPQCLVIHLKRFAF
;
A
#
# COMPACT_ATOMS: atom_id res chain seq x y z
N PRO A 1 -18.42 8.60 -25.08
CA PRO A 1 -18.24 9.97 -24.56
C PRO A 1 -19.34 10.32 -23.55
N GLY A 2 -18.98 10.84 -22.37
CA GLY A 2 -19.96 11.23 -21.34
C GLY A 2 -20.36 10.13 -20.33
N ARG A 3 -19.56 9.07 -20.16
CA ARG A 3 -19.74 8.10 -19.07
C ARG A 3 -19.04 8.61 -17.80
N GLN A 4 -19.63 8.37 -16.64
CA GLN A 4 -18.97 8.60 -15.36
C GLN A 4 -17.92 7.51 -15.11
N GLU A 5 -16.77 7.89 -14.57
CA GLU A 5 -15.63 7.02 -14.27
C GLU A 5 -15.13 7.27 -12.84
N ASP A 6 -14.34 6.35 -12.30
CA ASP A 6 -13.73 6.52 -10.97
C ASP A 6 -12.56 7.51 -11.01
N SER A 7 -12.67 8.58 -10.23
CA SER A 7 -11.62 9.59 -10.09
C SER A 7 -10.31 9.03 -9.49
N HIS A 8 -10.36 8.00 -8.65
CA HIS A 8 -9.18 7.36 -8.09
C HIS A 8 -8.41 6.59 -9.17
N GLU A 9 -9.11 5.88 -10.05
CA GLU A 9 -8.51 5.19 -11.18
C GLU A 9 -7.86 6.20 -12.14
N PHE A 10 -8.58 7.29 -12.46
CA PHE A 10 -8.02 8.37 -13.28
C PHE A 10 -6.75 8.96 -12.66
N LEU A 11 -6.75 9.26 -11.36
CA LEU A 11 -5.59 9.81 -10.66
C LEU A 11 -4.38 8.86 -10.74
N ARG A 12 -4.60 7.56 -10.52
CA ARG A 12 -3.52 6.57 -10.60
C ARG A 12 -2.93 6.48 -11.99
N CYS A 13 -3.77 6.45 -13.03
CA CYS A 13 -3.34 6.46 -14.42
C CYS A 13 -2.56 7.74 -14.76
N LEU A 14 -3.01 8.90 -14.27
CA LEU A 14 -2.33 10.18 -14.49
C LEU A 14 -0.94 10.20 -13.84
N LEU A 15 -0.84 9.81 -12.56
CA LEU A 15 0.45 9.78 -11.84
C LEU A 15 1.44 8.82 -12.48
N ASP A 16 0.97 7.64 -12.92
CA ASP A 16 1.80 6.66 -13.61
C ASP A 16 2.27 7.19 -14.97
N ALA A 17 1.39 7.83 -15.74
CA ALA A 17 1.76 8.43 -17.03
C ALA A 17 2.80 9.55 -16.88
N VAL A 18 2.67 10.40 -15.85
CA VAL A 18 3.65 11.46 -15.57
C VAL A 18 4.98 10.87 -15.15
N LEU A 19 4.98 9.88 -14.24
CA LEU A 19 6.18 9.17 -13.82
C LEU A 19 6.91 8.53 -15.02
N LEU A 20 6.18 7.83 -15.88
CA LEU A 20 6.75 7.21 -17.08
C LEU A 20 7.33 8.26 -18.04
N HIS A 21 6.69 9.42 -18.17
CA HIS A 21 7.22 10.51 -18.98
C HIS A 21 8.52 11.09 -18.40
N GLU A 22 8.59 11.30 -17.08
CA GLU A 22 9.81 11.74 -16.38
C GLU A 22 10.96 10.75 -16.60
N LEU A 23 10.70 9.45 -16.47
CA LEU A 23 11.73 8.43 -16.67
C LEU A 23 12.24 8.37 -18.11
N ARG A 24 11.34 8.46 -19.09
CA ARG A 24 11.69 8.46 -20.52
C ARG A 24 12.52 9.68 -20.89
N THR A 25 12.15 10.87 -20.42
CA THR A 25 12.90 12.11 -20.67
C THR A 25 14.28 12.12 -20.00
N ALA A 26 14.42 11.42 -18.87
CA ALA A 26 15.71 11.20 -18.22
C ALA A 26 16.57 10.10 -18.87
N GLY A 27 16.10 9.46 -19.96
CA GLY A 27 16.82 8.38 -20.64
C GLY A 27 16.92 7.09 -19.81
N VAL A 28 16.01 6.89 -18.86
CA VAL A 28 15.95 5.67 -18.03
C VAL A 28 15.10 4.63 -18.75
N GLU A 29 15.67 3.45 -19.02
CA GLU A 29 14.93 2.32 -19.58
C GLU A 29 13.88 1.81 -18.57
N GLU A 30 12.70 1.38 -19.06
CA GLU A 30 11.59 0.88 -18.24
C GLU A 30 11.96 -0.34 -17.37
N THR A 31 13.04 -1.06 -17.70
CA THR A 31 13.56 -2.23 -16.97
C THR A 31 14.55 -1.86 -15.86
N ALA A 32 14.88 -0.58 -15.68
CA ALA A 32 15.81 -0.14 -14.66
C ALA A 32 15.25 -0.44 -13.24
N PRO A 33 16.12 -0.85 -12.28
CA PRO A 33 15.67 -1.22 -10.94
C PRO A 33 14.88 -0.10 -10.27
N GLN A 34 13.86 -0.47 -9.49
CA GLN A 34 12.91 0.45 -8.81
C GLN A 34 13.58 1.66 -8.11
N ARG A 35 14.82 1.51 -7.67
CA ARG A 35 15.63 2.55 -7.02
C ARG A 35 15.90 3.79 -7.88
N ARG A 36 15.83 3.72 -9.22
CA ARG A 36 15.96 4.90 -10.08
C ARG A 36 14.63 5.64 -10.29
N GLY A 37 13.50 4.96 -10.11
CA GLY A 37 12.18 5.60 -10.06
C GLY A 37 12.05 6.53 -8.86
N GLU A 38 12.66 6.18 -7.73
CA GLU A 38 12.58 6.94 -6.47
C GLU A 38 13.10 8.39 -6.54
N THR A 39 13.87 8.76 -7.58
CA THR A 39 14.36 10.14 -7.77
C THR A 39 13.44 11.03 -8.60
N SER A 40 12.34 10.49 -9.14
CA SER A 40 11.37 11.27 -9.89
C SER A 40 10.66 12.29 -8.98
N LEU A 41 10.15 13.37 -9.56
CA LEU A 41 9.38 14.36 -8.81
C LEU A 41 8.11 13.71 -8.23
N MET A 42 7.43 12.86 -9.00
CA MET A 42 6.25 12.11 -8.54
C MET A 42 6.56 11.22 -7.33
N GLN A 43 7.67 10.48 -7.37
CA GLN A 43 8.09 9.64 -6.24
C GLN A 43 8.57 10.46 -5.04
N SER A 44 9.21 11.61 -5.27
CA SER A 44 9.63 12.53 -4.21
C SER A 44 8.43 13.18 -3.50
N LEU A 45 7.39 13.55 -4.24
CA LEU A 45 6.19 14.20 -3.69
C LEU A 45 5.23 13.18 -3.08
N PHE A 46 4.81 12.18 -3.84
CA PHE A 46 3.71 11.28 -3.49
C PHE A 46 4.18 9.87 -3.11
N GLY A 47 5.40 9.51 -3.47
CA GLY A 47 5.94 8.18 -3.22
C GLY A 47 6.07 7.88 -1.72
N MET A 48 5.59 6.71 -1.34
CA MET A 48 5.68 6.19 0.02
C MET A 48 5.92 4.68 0.01
N HIS A 49 6.28 4.14 1.16
CA HIS A 49 6.42 2.70 1.35
C HIS A 49 5.59 2.21 2.52
N HIS A 50 4.77 1.19 2.28
CA HIS A 50 4.12 0.42 3.32
C HIS A 50 5.04 -0.69 3.80
N ARG A 51 4.92 -1.03 5.09
CA ARG A 51 5.43 -2.27 5.65
C ARG A 51 4.26 -3.14 6.04
N SER A 52 4.07 -4.25 5.33
CA SER A 52 3.22 -5.35 5.75
C SER A 52 4.03 -6.30 6.62
N GLN A 53 3.58 -6.53 7.86
CA GLN A 53 4.25 -7.41 8.81
C GLN A 53 3.36 -8.58 9.17
N LEU A 54 3.88 -9.79 9.02
CA LEU A 54 3.33 -11.03 9.56
C LEU A 54 4.16 -11.49 10.76
N ARG A 55 3.53 -11.59 11.93
CA ARG A 55 4.16 -12.06 13.16
C ARG A 55 3.64 -13.43 13.56
N CYS A 56 4.55 -14.38 13.70
CA CYS A 56 4.25 -15.71 14.23
C CYS A 56 3.84 -15.60 15.71
N PRO A 57 2.69 -16.14 16.13
CA PRO A 57 2.30 -16.14 17.54
C PRO A 57 3.15 -17.10 18.37
N ASP A 58 3.61 -18.20 17.78
CA ASP A 58 4.28 -19.28 18.50
C ASP A 58 5.75 -18.97 18.81
N CYS A 59 6.48 -18.44 17.83
CA CYS A 59 7.93 -18.19 17.94
C CYS A 59 8.31 -16.71 17.86
N GLY A 60 7.35 -15.81 17.64
CA GLY A 60 7.59 -14.37 17.54
C GLY A 60 8.30 -13.89 16.27
N TYR A 61 8.71 -14.78 15.37
CA TYR A 61 9.35 -14.41 14.10
C TYR A 61 8.46 -13.48 13.27
N CYS A 62 9.05 -12.40 12.78
CA CYS A 62 8.38 -11.41 11.92
C CYS A 62 8.88 -11.53 10.48
N SER A 63 7.95 -11.68 9.54
CA SER A 63 8.20 -11.50 8.11
C SER A 63 7.71 -10.12 7.71
N ASN A 64 8.56 -9.29 7.12
CA ASN A 64 8.19 -7.97 6.64
C ASN A 64 8.28 -7.93 5.10
N THR A 65 7.24 -7.41 4.47
CA THR A 65 7.22 -7.04 3.05
C THR A 65 7.10 -5.53 2.96
N TYR A 66 7.78 -4.94 1.99
CA TYR A 66 7.77 -3.50 1.75
C TYR A 66 7.25 -3.22 0.35
N ASP A 67 6.18 -2.43 0.27
CA ASP A 67 5.46 -2.16 -0.97
C ASP A 67 5.43 -0.64 -1.21
N ALA A 68 5.85 -0.22 -2.40
CA ALA A 68 5.76 1.17 -2.82
C ALA A 68 4.30 1.54 -3.15
N ALA A 69 3.91 2.78 -2.86
CA ALA A 69 2.58 3.31 -3.16
C ALA A 69 2.66 4.83 -3.35
N MET A 70 1.65 5.42 -3.98
CA MET A 70 1.50 6.88 -4.13
C MET A 70 0.23 7.43 -3.45
N ASP A 71 -0.65 6.54 -2.98
CA ASP A 71 -1.89 6.89 -2.30
C ASP A 71 -2.23 5.87 -1.21
N LEU A 72 -2.96 6.34 -0.20
CA LEU A 72 -3.52 5.52 0.85
C LEU A 72 -5.02 5.37 0.62
N SER A 73 -5.45 4.17 0.28
CA SER A 73 -6.88 3.86 0.14
C SER A 73 -7.47 3.31 1.45
N LEU A 74 -8.30 4.12 2.11
CA LEU A 74 -8.93 3.81 3.39
C LEU A 74 -10.31 3.20 3.20
N ASP A 75 -10.52 2.04 3.83
CA ASP A 75 -11.83 1.43 3.95
C ASP A 75 -12.70 2.26 4.92
N LEU A 76 -13.98 2.44 4.58
CA LEU A 76 -15.00 3.14 5.37
C LEU A 76 -16.16 2.24 5.82
N THR A 77 -16.11 0.93 5.55
CA THR A 77 -17.10 -0.05 6.03
C THR A 77 -17.16 -0.12 7.55
N GLY A 78 -18.23 -0.69 8.12
CA GLY A 78 -18.32 -0.95 9.56
C GLY A 78 -18.60 0.29 10.42
N GLY A 79 -19.24 1.33 9.85
CA GLY A 79 -19.66 2.52 10.62
C GLY A 79 -18.54 3.52 10.89
N ILE A 80 -17.44 3.47 10.13
CA ILE A 80 -16.37 4.46 10.24
C ILE A 80 -16.84 5.83 9.77
N SER A 81 -16.79 6.80 10.68
CA SER A 81 -17.31 8.16 10.47
C SER A 81 -16.23 9.24 10.39
N SER A 82 -14.95 8.90 10.60
CA SER A 82 -13.84 9.84 10.53
C SER A 82 -12.61 9.24 9.84
N VAL A 83 -11.80 10.12 9.23
CA VAL A 83 -10.52 9.74 8.60
C VAL A 83 -9.57 9.16 9.65
N ASP A 84 -9.55 9.72 10.85
CA ASP A 84 -8.75 9.23 11.98
C ASP A 84 -9.09 7.77 12.34
N ALA A 85 -10.40 7.47 12.49
CA ALA A 85 -10.85 6.11 12.75
C ALA A 85 -10.48 5.16 11.59
N ALA A 86 -10.58 5.63 10.35
CA ALA A 86 -10.19 4.86 9.18
C ALA A 86 -8.68 4.55 9.15
N LEU A 87 -7.83 5.52 9.52
CA LEU A 87 -6.38 5.36 9.65
C LEU A 87 -6.02 4.39 10.78
N HIS A 88 -6.71 4.49 11.92
CA HIS A 88 -6.53 3.55 13.03
C HIS A 88 -6.86 2.12 12.63
N ARG A 89 -7.97 1.92 11.90
CA ARG A 89 -8.32 0.60 11.34
C ARG A 89 -7.29 0.13 10.32
N TYR A 90 -6.85 0.99 9.41
CA TYR A 90 -5.83 0.65 8.42
C TYR A 90 -4.54 0.13 9.08
N ALA A 91 -4.13 0.75 10.19
CA ALA A 91 -2.93 0.37 10.94
C ALA A 91 -3.16 -0.73 11.99
N ALA A 92 -4.40 -1.20 12.15
CA ALA A 92 -4.76 -2.20 13.16
C ALA A 92 -4.06 -3.52 12.87
N THR A 93 -3.76 -4.26 13.94
CA THR A 93 -3.25 -5.62 13.81
C THR A 93 -4.43 -6.57 13.76
N GLU A 94 -4.54 -7.31 12.66
CA GLU A 94 -5.54 -8.35 12.46
C GLU A 94 -4.92 -9.74 12.64
N LYS A 95 -5.73 -10.72 13.04
CA LYS A 95 -5.32 -12.11 13.10
C LYS A 95 -5.83 -12.80 11.85
N LEU A 96 -4.95 -13.54 11.19
CA LEU A 96 -5.34 -14.42 10.09
C LEU A 96 -6.33 -15.49 10.59
N ASP A 97 -7.26 -15.86 9.72
CA ASP A 97 -8.26 -16.88 9.90
C ASP A 97 -7.77 -18.25 9.37
N ASP A 98 -8.64 -19.25 9.46
CA ASP A 98 -8.32 -20.62 9.07
C ASP A 98 -8.16 -20.78 7.55
N ASP A 99 -8.78 -19.92 6.75
CA ASP A 99 -8.74 -19.95 5.28
C ASP A 99 -7.47 -19.28 4.73
N ASN A 100 -6.83 -18.38 5.50
CA ASN A 100 -5.65 -17.63 5.07
C ASN A 100 -4.40 -17.84 5.95
N ARG A 101 -4.25 -19.02 6.58
CA ARG A 101 -3.10 -19.38 7.41
C ARG A 101 -1.75 -19.14 6.71
N TRP A 102 -0.79 -18.59 7.43
CA TRP A 102 0.56 -18.31 6.93
C TRP A 102 1.58 -19.36 7.38
N LYS A 103 2.40 -19.87 6.47
CA LYS A 103 3.48 -20.82 6.80
C LYS A 103 4.70 -20.10 7.37
N CYS A 104 4.94 -20.27 8.66
CA CYS A 104 6.08 -19.65 9.32
C CYS A 104 7.41 -20.25 8.82
N SER A 105 8.36 -19.41 8.40
CA SER A 105 9.67 -19.85 7.91
C SER A 105 10.57 -20.46 9.00
N LYS A 106 10.33 -20.13 10.28
CA LYS A 106 11.05 -20.69 11.44
C LYS A 106 10.40 -21.96 11.97
N CYS A 107 9.09 -21.97 12.23
CA CYS A 107 8.38 -23.15 12.73
C CYS A 107 8.08 -24.20 11.66
N LYS A 108 8.19 -23.83 10.38
CA LYS A 108 7.89 -24.65 9.19
C LYS A 108 6.43 -25.18 9.11
N ARG A 109 5.52 -24.64 9.93
CA ARG A 109 4.08 -24.98 9.96
C ARG A 109 3.19 -23.78 9.67
N ALA A 110 1.94 -24.07 9.28
CA ALA A 110 0.90 -23.06 9.07
C ALA A 110 0.39 -22.54 10.42
N VAL A 111 0.35 -21.23 10.59
CA VAL A 111 -0.06 -20.54 11.82
C VAL A 111 -1.02 -19.40 11.52
N LEU A 112 -1.88 -19.07 12.49
CA LEU A 112 -2.75 -17.90 12.46
C LEU A 112 -1.92 -16.66 12.84
N ALA A 113 -1.13 -16.18 11.88
CA ALA A 113 -0.24 -15.05 12.09
C ALA A 113 -1.01 -13.77 12.43
N ARG A 114 -0.34 -12.83 13.09
CA ARG A 114 -0.83 -11.46 13.24
C ARG A 114 -0.31 -10.63 12.08
N LYS A 115 -1.21 -10.06 11.29
CA LYS A 115 -0.89 -9.18 10.16
C LYS A 115 -1.11 -7.72 10.56
N SER A 116 -0.21 -6.84 10.15
CA SER A 116 -0.38 -5.39 10.31
C SER A 116 0.26 -4.65 9.15
N MET A 117 -0.33 -3.52 8.76
CA MET A 117 0.22 -2.63 7.74
C MET A 117 0.55 -1.28 8.37
N ARG A 118 1.69 -0.69 8.01
CA ARG A 118 2.11 0.64 8.49
C ARG A 118 2.82 1.39 7.38
N ILE A 119 2.74 2.72 7.39
CA ILE A 119 3.62 3.55 6.55
C ILE A 119 5.02 3.50 7.17
N ARG A 120 6.01 3.07 6.38
CA ARG A 120 7.43 3.01 6.77
C ARG A 120 8.16 4.28 6.37
N TYR A 121 7.96 4.72 5.13
CA TYR A 121 8.48 5.98 4.61
C TYR A 121 7.29 6.80 4.14
N PRO A 122 6.97 7.92 4.81
CA PRO A 122 5.86 8.77 4.43
C PRO A 122 6.21 9.63 3.19
N PRO A 123 5.21 10.03 2.39
CA PRO A 123 5.40 10.96 1.30
C PRO A 123 5.48 12.41 1.81
N GLN A 124 5.93 13.35 0.97
CA GLN A 124 5.81 14.78 1.26
C GLN A 124 4.35 15.26 1.15
N CYS A 125 3.63 14.71 0.19
CA CYS A 125 2.22 14.96 -0.07
C CYS A 125 1.45 13.64 0.02
N LEU A 126 0.68 13.46 1.09
CA LEU A 126 -0.13 12.26 1.27
C LEU A 126 -1.47 12.40 0.54
N VAL A 127 -1.71 11.52 -0.44
CA VAL A 127 -3.02 11.35 -1.06
C VAL A 127 -3.80 10.30 -0.27
N ILE A 128 -4.99 10.65 0.20
CA ILE A 128 -5.91 9.72 0.87
C ILE A 128 -7.13 9.51 -0.02
N HIS A 129 -7.28 8.29 -0.52
CA HIS A 129 -8.50 7.84 -1.18
C HIS A 129 -9.44 7.22 -0.15
N LEU A 130 -10.70 7.66 -0.15
CA LEU A 130 -11.75 7.11 0.69
C LEU A 130 -12.57 6.10 -0.10
N LYS A 131 -12.42 4.80 0.18
CA LYS A 131 -13.18 3.73 -0.46
C LYS A 131 -14.64 3.78 -0.01
N ARG A 132 -15.44 4.55 -0.75
CA ARG A 132 -16.89 4.74 -0.50
C ARG A 132 -17.76 3.73 -1.22
N PHE A 133 -17.26 3.18 -2.32
CA PHE A 133 -17.99 2.19 -3.11
C PHE A 133 -17.60 0.79 -2.66
N ALA A 134 -18.60 0.01 -2.24
CA ALA A 134 -18.52 -1.43 -2.07
C ALA A 134 -19.61 -2.01 -2.98
N PHE A 135 -19.22 -2.89 -3.90
CA PHE A 135 -20.13 -3.59 -4.80
C PHE A 135 -20.46 -4.97 -4.24
#